data_AF-A0A1J4Z9K9-F1
#
_entry.id   AF-A0A1J4Z9K9-F1
#
_cell.length_a   1.000
_cell.length_b   1.000
_cell.length_c   1.000
_cell.angle_alpha   90.00
_cell.angle_beta   90.00
_cell.angle_gamma   90.00
#
_symmetry.space_group_name_H-M   'P 1'
#
loop_
_entity.id
_entity.type
_entity.pdbx_description
1 polymer ?
#
loop_
_entity_poly.entity_id
_entity_poly.type
_entity_poly.pdbx_seq_one_letter_code
_entity_poly.pdbx_strand_id
1 'polypeptide(L)'
;MILNLLILFLGVPIGLLIAWLARDELKQGRKWFRIMIILSLLGGLWFWLIGRVYISLTWGFIFIIVLVALAKSQDKKWTKI
;
A
#
# COMPACT_ATOMS: atom_id res chain seq x y z
N MET A 1 -10.85 11.17 14.73
CA MET A 1 -10.06 11.57 13.54
C MET A 1 -8.57 11.33 13.70
N ILE A 2 -7.92 11.78 14.79
CA ILE A 2 -6.48 11.52 15.05
C ILE A 2 -6.12 10.02 15.00
N LEU A 3 -6.92 9.15 15.63
CA LEU A 3 -6.66 7.71 15.64
C LEU A 3 -6.61 7.10 14.24
N ASN A 4 -7.53 7.51 13.36
CA ASN A 4 -7.60 7.01 11.98
C ASN A 4 -6.35 7.41 11.18
N LEU A 5 -5.82 8.62 11.41
CA LEU A 5 -4.58 9.09 10.80
C LEU A 5 -3.36 8.33 11.31
N LEU A 6 -3.30 8.03 12.61
CA LEU A 6 -2.25 7.19 13.19
C LEU A 6 -2.26 5.78 12.58
N ILE A 7 -3.44 5.19 12.42
CA ILE A 7 -3.60 3.87 11.78
C ILE A 7 -3.15 3.91 10.31
N LEU A 8 -3.53 4.94 9.55
CA LEU A 8 -3.04 5.15 8.18
C LEU A 8 -1.51 5.26 8.13
N PHE A 9 -0.93 6.00 9.07
CA PHE A 9 0.51 6.20 9.15
C PHE A 9 1.28 4.89 9.42
N LEU A 10 0.68 3.96 10.18
CA LEU A 10 1.22 2.60 10.37
C LEU A 10 1.33 1.80 9.06
N GLY A 11 0.62 2.20 8.00
CA GLY A 11 0.78 1.60 6.68
C GLY A 11 2.20 1.72 6.13
N VAL A 12 2.95 2.76 6.51
CA VAL A 12 4.34 2.96 6.08
C VAL A 12 5.29 1.92 6.69
N PRO A 13 5.42 1.79 8.03
CA PRO A 13 6.30 0.78 8.63
C PRO A 13 5.86 -0.65 8.28
N ILE A 14 4.55 -0.91 8.16
CA ILE A 14 4.05 -2.22 7.73
C ILE A 14 4.42 -2.50 6.28
N GLY A 15 4.26 -1.53 5.37
CA GLY A 15 4.70 -1.66 3.98
C GLY A 15 6.20 -1.91 3.85
N LEU A 16 7.01 -1.26 4.69
CA LEU A 16 8.45 -1.51 4.76
C LEU A 16 8.77 -2.92 5.26
N LEU A 17 8.07 -3.38 6.31
CA LEU A 17 8.23 -4.73 6.86
C LEU A 17 7.85 -5.81 5.83
N ILE A 18 6.73 -5.63 5.13
CA ILE A 18 6.30 -6.55 4.06
C ILE A 18 7.32 -6.56 2.93
N ALA A 19 7.77 -5.40 2.47
CA ALA A 19 8.80 -5.31 1.44
C ALA A 19 10.14 -5.94 1.91
N TRP A 20 10.42 -5.91 3.21
CA TRP A 20 11.60 -6.55 3.78
C TRP A 20 11.50 -8.08 3.81
N LEU A 21 10.33 -8.61 4.15
CA LEU A 21 10.07 -10.05 4.18
C LEU A 21 9.99 -10.65 2.77
N ALA A 22 9.38 -9.94 1.82
CA ALA A 22 9.13 -10.41 0.46
C ALA A 22 10.17 -9.91 -0.57
N ARG A 23 11.42 -9.67 -0.15
CA ARG A 23 12.46 -9.04 -1.00
C ARG A 23 12.70 -9.74 -2.33
N ASP A 24 12.64 -11.06 -2.32
CA ASP A 24 12.93 -11.90 -3.50
C ASP A 24 11.77 -11.82 -4.51
N GLU A 25 10.54 -11.63 -4.03
CA GLU A 25 9.33 -11.56 -4.86
C GLU A 25 8.96 -10.14 -5.30
N LEU A 26 9.54 -9.11 -4.66
CA LEU A 26 9.26 -7.69 -4.95
C LEU A 26 9.36 -7.35 -6.44
N LYS A 27 10.37 -7.91 -7.14
CA LYS A 27 10.57 -7.67 -8.59
C LYS A 27 9.44 -8.25 -9.43
N GLN A 28 9.02 -9.47 -9.12
CA GLN A 28 7.95 -10.17 -9.85
C GLN A 28 6.58 -9.54 -9.53
N GLY A 29 6.40 -9.04 -8.31
CA GLY A 29 5.18 -8.38 -7.83
C GLY A 29 4.89 -6.99 -8.41
N ARG A 30 5.85 -6.33 -9.09
CA ARG A 30 5.69 -4.94 -9.57
C ARG A 30 4.43 -4.67 -10.38
N LYS A 31 4.09 -5.60 -11.29
CA LYS A 31 2.88 -5.47 -12.12
C LYS A 31 1.63 -5.45 -11.25
N TRP A 32 1.57 -6.34 -10.26
CA TRP A 32 0.46 -6.44 -9.32
C TRP A 32 0.35 -5.24 -8.38
N PHE A 33 1.47 -4.69 -7.90
CA PHE A 33 1.45 -3.47 -7.09
C PHE A 33 0.86 -2.28 -7.84
N ARG A 34 1.18 -2.11 -9.13
CA ARG A 34 0.57 -1.05 -9.95
C ARG A 34 -0.94 -1.23 -10.10
N ILE A 35 -1.40 -2.46 -10.31
CA ILE A 35 -2.84 -2.77 -10.39
C ILE A 35 -3.54 -2.47 -9.06
N MET A 36 -2.94 -2.91 -7.94
CA MET A 36 -3.45 -2.67 -6.59
C MET A 36 -3.53 -1.18 -6.24
N ILE A 37 -2.57 -0.36 -6.69
CA ILE A 37 -2.62 1.11 -6.52
C ILE A 37 -3.85 1.70 -7.21
N ILE A 38 -4.12 1.29 -8.46
CA ILE A 38 -5.28 1.79 -9.21
C ILE A 38 -6.58 1.33 -8.54
N LEU A 39 -6.67 0.05 -8.17
CA LEU A 39 -7.85 -0.50 -7.49
C LEU A 39 -8.10 0.18 -6.14
N SER A 40 -7.06 0.46 -5.38
CA SER A 40 -7.18 1.12 -4.07
C SER A 40 -7.54 2.60 -4.17
N LEU A 41 -7.08 3.30 -5.20
CA LEU A 41 -7.56 4.64 -5.52
C LEU A 41 -9.05 4.64 -5.88
N LEU A 42 -9.45 3.77 -6.81
CA LEU A 42 -10.85 3.69 -7.26
C LEU A 42 -11.79 3.25 -6.13
N GLY A 43 -11.43 2.22 -5.38
CA GLY A 43 -12.17 1.75 -4.22
C GLY A 43 -12.26 2.82 -3.13
N GLY A 44 -11.13 3.43 -2.78
CA GLY A 44 -11.06 4.50 -1.78
C GLY A 44 -11.99 5.67 -2.11
N LEU A 45 -11.96 6.16 -3.37
CA LEU A 45 -12.82 7.23 -3.86
C LEU A 45 -14.29 6.83 -3.88
N TRP A 46 -14.62 5.64 -4.40
CA TRP A 46 -15.99 5.16 -4.48
C TRP A 46 -16.65 5.03 -3.11
N PHE A 47 -15.98 4.38 -2.15
CA PHE A 47 -16.51 4.21 -0.80
C PHE A 47 -16.54 5.52 -0.01
N TRP A 48 -15.68 6.48 -0.33
CA TRP A 48 -15.76 7.82 0.24
C TRP A 48 -17.03 8.54 -0.23
N LEU A 49 -17.37 8.49 -1.52
CA LEU A 49 -18.57 9.12 -2.09
C LEU A 49 -19.88 8.55 -1.50
N ILE A 50 -19.92 7.25 -1.19
CA ILE A 50 -21.09 6.57 -0.59
C ILE A 50 -21.16 6.79 0.94
N GLY A 51 -20.22 7.54 1.53
CA GLY A 51 -20.18 7.82 2.97
C GLY A 51 -19.71 6.64 3.82
N ARG A 52 -19.11 5.61 3.22
CA ARG A 52 -18.52 4.45 3.93
C ARG A 52 -17.08 4.73 4.32
N VAL A 53 -16.92 5.65 5.27
CA VAL A 53 -15.62 6.19 5.72
C VAL A 53 -14.63 5.08 6.14
N TYR A 54 -15.05 4.10 6.92
CA TYR A 54 -14.16 3.02 7.39
C TYR A 54 -13.61 2.17 6.25
N ILE A 55 -14.42 1.87 5.24
CA ILE A 55 -14.00 1.07 4.08
C ILE A 55 -13.01 1.88 3.23
N SER A 56 -13.30 3.16 3.02
CA SER A 56 -12.40 4.08 2.31
C SER A 56 -11.04 4.21 3.01
N LEU A 57 -11.02 4.26 4.34
CA LEU A 57 -9.78 4.27 5.12
C LEU A 57 -8.97 2.98 4.95
N THR A 58 -9.61 1.81 4.92
CA THR A 58 -8.94 0.54 4.65
C THR A 58 -8.31 0.52 3.25
N TRP A 59 -9.00 1.03 2.24
CA TRP A 59 -8.43 1.19 0.90
C TRP A 59 -7.24 2.15 0.90
N GLY A 60 -7.31 3.26 1.65
CA GLY A 60 -6.19 4.18 1.83
C GLY A 60 -4.98 3.53 2.53
N PHE A 61 -5.22 2.68 3.51
CA PHE A 61 -4.17 1.93 4.19
C PHE A 61 -3.47 0.94 3.25
N ILE A 62 -4.25 0.18 2.47
CA ILE A 62 -3.73 -0.73 1.43
C ILE A 62 -2.92 0.07 0.39
N PHE A 63 -3.43 1.22 -0.05
CA PHE A 63 -2.74 2.09 -1.00
C PHE A 63 -1.35 2.49 -0.50
N ILE A 64 -1.23 2.91 0.76
CA ILE A 64 0.07 3.28 1.36
C ILE A 64 1.02 2.08 1.39
N ILE A 65 0.55 0.90 1.85
CA ILE A 65 1.37 -0.31 1.91
C ILE A 65 1.92 -0.67 0.52
N VAL A 66 1.04 -0.67 -0.48
CA VAL A 66 1.40 -1.07 -1.85
C VAL A 66 2.32 -0.03 -2.50
N LEU A 67 2.12 1.26 -2.23
CA LEU A 67 3.04 2.30 -2.67
C LEU A 67 4.45 2.11 -2.12
N VAL A 68 4.57 1.82 -0.82
CA VAL A 68 5.87 1.54 -0.20
C VAL A 68 6.50 0.29 -0.80
N ALA A 69 5.73 -0.78 -0.99
CA ALA A 69 6.22 -2.00 -1.63
C ALA A 69 6.69 -1.75 -3.07
N LEU A 70 5.94 -0.97 -3.86
CA LEU A 70 6.33 -0.59 -5.21
C LEU A 70 7.60 0.25 -5.20
N ALA A 71 7.71 1.25 -4.34
CA ALA A 71 8.91 2.08 -4.22
C ALA A 71 10.14 1.22 -3.87
N LYS A 72 10.01 0.27 -2.94
CA LYS A 72 11.09 -0.65 -2.57
C LYS A 72 11.42 -1.68 -3.65
N SER A 73 10.45 -2.09 -4.46
CA SER A 73 10.69 -3.00 -5.58
C SER A 73 11.61 -2.43 -6.67
N GLN A 74 11.75 -1.10 -6.74
CA GLN A 74 12.63 -0.41 -7.69
C GLN A 74 14.03 -0.14 -7.13
N ASP A 75 14.19 -0.23 -5.81
CA ASP A 75 15.46 0.02 -5.13
C ASP A 75 16.37 -1.21 -5.24
N LYS A 76 17.49 -1.05 -5.96
CA LYS A 76 18.50 -2.11 -6.17
C LYS A 76 19.13 -2.60 -4.85
N LYS A 77 19.14 -1.79 -3.78
CA LYS A 77 19.65 -2.21 -2.46
C LYS A 77 18.71 -3.18 -1.74
N TRP A 78 17.43 -3.17 -2.10
CA TRP A 78 16.38 -3.95 -1.44
C TRP A 78 16.02 -5.22 -2.20
N THR A 79 16.09 -5.20 -3.53
CA THR A 79 15.92 -6.41 -4.32
C THR A 79 17.22 -7.20 -4.32
N LYS A 80 17.30 -8.28 -3.51
CA LYS A 80 18.38 -9.27 -3.67
C LYS A 80 18.29 -9.84 -5.08
N ILE A 81 19.43 -9.89 -5.77
CA ILE A 81 19.62 -10.60 -7.04
C ILE A 81 20.42 -11.84 -6.70
#